data_AF-A0A1S2LL43-F1
#
_entry.id   AF-A0A1S2LL43-F1
#
_cell.length_a   1.000
_cell.length_b   1.000
_cell.length_c   1.000
_cell.angle_alpha   90.00
_cell.angle_beta   90.00
_cell.angle_gamma   90.00
#
_symmetry.space_group_name_H-M   'P 1'
#
loop_
_entity.id
_entity.type
_entity.pdbx_description
1 polymer ?
#
loop_
_entity_poly.entity_id
_entity_poly.type
_entity_poly.pdbx_seq_one_letter_code
_entity_poly.pdbx_strand_id
1 'polypeptide(L)'
;MFWQIIVLVVASNLDDLGVGFSLGIKGKIPWRVIWIISILSGVTMAAGLLIGDELAEYIPGNWAIYIASLVLAGIGIWLIWQGFKVPEADDPNPTASKIGWKAAIILGLALGIDSFAAGFSGGLTDFPIIVTSVLAWLTSLVFVWLGSTFAGKVSVKVVRDYAEFFSGACFILLAVVVLFFKDV
;
A
#
# COMPACT_ATOMS: atom_id res chain seq x y z
N MET A 1 16.81 -14.75 2.96
CA MET A 1 15.37 -15.03 3.14
C MET A 1 14.71 -14.15 4.21
N PHE A 2 14.97 -14.31 5.51
CA PHE A 2 14.25 -13.54 6.56
C PHE A 2 14.33 -12.02 6.40
N TRP A 3 15.51 -11.46 6.09
CA TRP A 3 15.67 -10.03 5.84
C TRP A 3 14.84 -9.53 4.65
N GLN A 4 14.72 -10.32 3.58
CA GLN A 4 13.92 -9.96 2.40
C GLN A 4 12.44 -9.91 2.74
N ILE A 5 11.96 -10.83 3.59
CA ILE A 5 10.57 -10.81 4.09
C ILE A 5 10.30 -9.53 4.86
N ILE A 6 11.21 -9.13 5.76
CA ILE A 6 11.07 -7.87 6.51
C ILE A 6 11.01 -6.67 5.55
N VAL A 7 11.93 -6.60 4.59
CA VAL A 7 11.95 -5.52 3.60
C VAL A 7 10.66 -5.50 2.78
N LEU A 8 10.17 -6.67 2.35
CA LEU A 8 8.94 -6.81 1.58
C LEU A 8 7.73 -6.28 2.37
N VAL A 9 7.50 -6.80 3.59
CA VAL A 9 6.32 -6.42 4.39
C VAL A 9 6.37 -4.99 4.89
N VAL A 10 7.56 -4.44 5.12
CA VAL A 10 7.73 -3.03 5.48
C VAL A 10 7.46 -2.12 4.29
N ALA A 11 8.00 -2.48 3.11
CA ALA A 11 7.78 -1.71 1.89
C ALA A 11 6.31 -1.74 1.46
N SER A 12 5.67 -2.91 1.52
CA SER A 12 4.29 -3.14 1.08
C SER A 12 3.20 -2.69 2.05
N ASN A 13 3.56 -2.08 3.18
CA ASN A 13 2.58 -1.51 4.12
C ASN A 13 2.92 -0.04 4.42
N LEU A 14 3.86 0.58 3.69
CA LEU A 14 4.27 1.96 3.97
C LEU A 14 3.13 2.96 3.73
N ASP A 15 2.17 2.61 2.88
CA ASP A 15 0.94 3.33 2.62
C ASP A 15 -0.04 3.32 3.82
N ASP A 16 -0.08 2.24 4.61
CA ASP A 16 -0.85 2.14 5.86
C ASP A 16 -0.44 3.20 6.88
N LEU A 17 0.84 3.57 6.89
CA LEU A 17 1.34 4.68 7.71
C LEU A 17 0.73 6.01 7.26
N GLY A 18 0.63 6.22 5.95
CA GLY A 18 0.01 7.39 5.33
C GLY A 18 -1.49 7.48 5.61
N VAL A 19 -2.21 6.36 5.53
CA VAL A 19 -3.64 6.30 5.89
C VAL A 19 -3.84 6.51 7.38
N GLY A 20 -3.04 5.87 8.24
CA GLY A 20 -3.04 6.10 9.67
C GLY A 20 -2.87 7.58 10.00
N PHE A 21 -1.94 8.25 9.31
CA PHE A 21 -1.69 9.68 9.44
C PHE A 21 -2.87 10.54 8.95
N SER A 22 -3.38 10.28 7.75
CA SER A 22 -4.51 10.99 7.13
C SER A 22 -5.78 10.90 7.98
N LEU A 23 -6.10 9.72 8.49
CA LEU A 23 -7.22 9.51 9.38
C LEU A 23 -6.96 10.11 10.77
N GLY A 24 -5.75 9.96 11.31
CA GLY A 24 -5.36 10.51 12.61
C GLY A 24 -5.52 12.03 12.71
N ILE A 25 -5.31 12.76 11.61
CA ILE A 25 -5.51 14.22 11.54
C ILE A 25 -6.97 14.57 11.79
N LYS A 26 -7.89 13.76 11.26
CA LYS A 26 -9.33 13.95 11.37
C LYS A 26 -9.89 13.44 12.71
N GLY A 27 -9.06 12.82 13.55
CA GLY A 27 -9.42 12.37 14.90
C GLY A 27 -8.88 10.99 15.23
N LYS A 28 -9.18 10.53 16.45
CA LYS A 28 -8.75 9.20 16.90
C LYS A 28 -9.47 8.10 16.13
N ILE A 29 -8.71 7.23 15.49
CA ILE A 29 -9.21 6.03 14.82
C ILE A 29 -9.66 5.03 15.90
N PRO A 30 -10.90 4.52 15.86
CA PRO A 30 -11.33 3.49 16.79
C PRO A 30 -10.52 2.20 16.57
N TRP A 31 -10.13 1.53 17.65
CA TRP A 31 -9.26 0.33 17.58
C TRP A 31 -9.81 -0.74 16.61
N ARG A 32 -11.13 -0.91 16.56
CA ARG A 32 -11.80 -1.87 15.66
C ARG A 32 -11.46 -1.63 14.19
N VAL A 33 -11.33 -0.38 13.77
CA VAL A 33 -11.01 -0.01 12.38
C VAL A 33 -9.57 -0.36 12.06
N ILE A 34 -8.63 -0.06 12.97
CA ILE A 34 -7.21 -0.44 12.82
C ILE A 34 -7.09 -1.95 12.60
N TRP A 35 -7.78 -2.74 13.43
CA TRP A 35 -7.73 -4.20 13.29
C TRP A 35 -8.34 -4.72 12.00
N ILE A 36 -9.44 -4.14 11.52
CA ILE A 36 -10.03 -4.53 10.24
C ILE A 36 -9.05 -4.28 9.10
N ILE A 37 -8.44 -3.08 9.03
CA ILE A 37 -7.48 -2.72 7.98
C ILE A 37 -6.29 -3.68 8.02
N SER A 38 -5.70 -3.91 9.19
CA SER A 38 -4.52 -4.75 9.28
C SER A 38 -4.80 -6.21 8.97
N ILE A 39 -5.93 -6.76 9.43
CA ILE A 39 -6.30 -8.15 9.09
C ILE A 39 -6.47 -8.27 7.57
N LEU A 40 -7.09 -7.28 6.92
CA LEU A 40 -7.24 -7.27 5.48
C LEU A 40 -5.89 -7.25 4.77
N SER A 41 -4.90 -6.45 5.20
CA SER A 41 -3.53 -6.49 4.67
C SER A 41 -2.90 -7.88 4.77
N GLY A 42 -3.00 -8.54 5.94
CA GLY A 42 -2.50 -9.92 6.11
C GLY A 42 -3.21 -10.93 5.19
N VAL A 43 -4.54 -10.79 5.02
CA VAL A 43 -5.35 -11.65 4.15
C VAL A 43 -5.02 -11.43 2.68
N THR A 44 -4.89 -10.19 2.22
CA THR A 44 -4.55 -9.90 0.82
C THR A 44 -3.11 -10.32 0.50
N MET A 45 -2.17 -10.15 1.44
CA MET A 45 -0.81 -10.70 1.35
C MET A 45 -0.84 -12.23 1.21
N ALA A 46 -1.61 -12.93 2.06
CA ALA A 46 -1.76 -14.39 1.99
C ALA A 46 -2.35 -14.83 0.64
N ALA A 47 -3.40 -14.15 0.17
CA ALA A 47 -4.01 -14.42 -1.13
C ALA A 47 -3.01 -14.21 -2.27
N GLY A 48 -2.20 -13.14 -2.22
CA GLY A 48 -1.14 -12.89 -3.17
C GLY A 48 -0.11 -14.02 -3.18
N LEU A 49 0.40 -14.42 -2.02
CA LEU A 49 1.39 -15.50 -1.90
C LEU A 49 0.87 -16.82 -2.46
N LEU A 50 -0.34 -17.23 -2.09
CA LEU A 50 -0.97 -18.46 -2.58
C LEU A 50 -1.16 -18.43 -4.11
N ILE A 51 -1.67 -17.31 -4.63
CA ILE A 51 -1.91 -17.16 -6.07
C ILE A 51 -0.58 -17.08 -6.83
N GLY A 52 0.43 -16.41 -6.27
CA GLY A 52 1.76 -16.28 -6.86
C GLY A 52 2.51 -17.60 -6.92
N ASP A 53 2.47 -18.39 -5.86
CA ASP A 53 3.06 -19.74 -5.78
C ASP A 53 2.48 -20.66 -6.87
N GLU A 54 1.15 -20.72 -6.98
CA GLU A 54 0.44 -21.54 -7.99
C GLU A 54 0.69 -21.06 -9.44
N LEU A 55 0.87 -19.74 -9.65
CA LEU A 55 1.09 -19.16 -10.97
C LEU A 55 2.56 -19.11 -11.39
N ALA A 56 3.50 -19.44 -10.50
CA ALA A 56 4.93 -19.42 -10.78
C ALA A 56 5.32 -20.29 -11.99
N GLU A 57 4.61 -21.41 -12.20
CA GLU A 57 4.87 -22.33 -13.31
C GLU A 57 4.32 -21.84 -14.66
N TYR A 58 3.38 -20.88 -14.65
CA TYR A 58 2.65 -20.46 -15.85
C TYR A 58 3.04 -19.08 -16.39
N ILE A 59 3.81 -18.29 -15.63
CA ILE A 59 4.15 -16.91 -16.01
C ILE A 59 5.57 -16.85 -16.60
N PRO A 60 5.71 -16.70 -17.93
CA PRO A 60 7.01 -16.36 -18.52
C PRO A 60 7.48 -14.99 -18.02
N GLY A 61 8.66 -14.93 -17.39
CA GLY A 61 9.17 -13.76 -16.66
C GLY A 61 9.17 -12.45 -17.44
N ASN A 62 9.32 -12.49 -18.76
CA ASN A 62 9.35 -11.28 -19.60
C ASN A 62 8.01 -10.53 -19.62
N TRP A 63 6.87 -11.21 -19.54
CA TRP A 63 5.55 -10.57 -19.64
C TRP A 63 5.14 -9.86 -18.34
N ALA A 64 5.53 -10.41 -17.19
CA ALA A 64 5.25 -9.81 -15.88
C ALA A 64 5.86 -8.41 -15.76
N ILE A 65 7.09 -8.23 -16.27
CA ILE A 65 7.82 -6.96 -16.19
C ILE A 65 7.13 -5.87 -17.02
N TYR A 66 6.67 -6.19 -18.24
CA TYR A 66 5.97 -5.22 -19.08
C TYR A 66 4.63 -4.81 -18.46
N ILE A 67 3.87 -5.76 -17.92
CA ILE A 67 2.58 -5.49 -17.27
C ILE A 67 2.79 -4.60 -16.04
N ALA A 68 3.76 -4.94 -15.17
CA ALA A 68 4.07 -4.14 -13.98
C ALA A 68 4.49 -2.71 -14.34
N SER A 69 5.37 -2.56 -15.33
CA SER A 69 5.85 -1.24 -15.78
C SER A 69 4.73 -0.37 -16.34
N LEU A 70 3.82 -0.95 -17.13
CA LEU A 70 2.66 -0.25 -17.69
C LEU A 70 1.73 0.26 -16.58
N VAL A 71 1.44 -0.59 -15.59
CA VAL A 71 0.58 -0.25 -14.45
C VAL A 71 1.20 0.87 -13.61
N LEU A 72 2.49 0.78 -13.29
CA LEU A 72 3.21 1.80 -12.51
C LEU A 72 3.24 3.15 -13.22
N ALA A 73 3.50 3.16 -14.54
CA ALA A 73 3.47 4.39 -15.33
C ALA A 73 2.06 5.01 -15.34
N GLY A 74 1.02 4.20 -15.49
CA GLY A 74 -0.37 4.66 -15.45
C GLY A 74 -0.76 5.29 -14.12
N ILE A 75 -0.44 4.63 -13.00
CA ILE A 75 -0.68 5.14 -11.64
C ILE A 75 0.10 6.45 -11.42
N GLY A 76 1.36 6.50 -11.83
CA GLY A 76 2.21 7.69 -11.69
C GLY A 76 1.67 8.90 -12.44
N ILE A 77 1.24 8.73 -13.70
CA ILE A 77 0.62 9.80 -14.49
C ILE A 77 -0.69 10.28 -13.83
N TRP A 78 -1.51 9.36 -13.34
CA TRP A 78 -2.78 9.71 -12.69
C TRP A 78 -2.56 10.50 -11.39
N LEU A 79 -1.57 10.14 -10.57
CA LEU A 79 -1.21 10.87 -9.34
C LEU A 79 -0.66 12.26 -9.65
N ILE A 80 0.18 12.41 -10.68
CA ILE A 80 0.63 13.73 -11.13
C ILE A 80 -0.55 14.59 -11.57
N TRP A 81 -1.51 14.01 -12.31
CA TRP A 81 -2.71 14.74 -12.73
C TRP A 81 -3.59 15.19 -11.56
N GLN A 82 -3.67 14.38 -10.49
CA GLN A 82 -4.33 14.78 -9.25
C GLN A 82 -3.61 15.92 -8.53
N GLY A 83 -2.27 15.87 -8.45
CA GLY A 83 -1.49 16.93 -7.81
C GLY A 83 -1.64 18.32 -8.47
N PHE A 84 -2.11 18.39 -9.72
CA PHE A 84 -2.45 19.65 -10.40
C PHE A 84 -3.89 20.12 -10.17
N LYS A 85 -4.78 19.28 -9.63
CA LYS A 85 -6.13 19.73 -9.24
C LYS A 85 -6.04 20.45 -7.90
N VAL A 86 -6.55 21.68 -7.86
CA VAL A 86 -6.72 22.41 -6.59
C VAL A 86 -7.57 21.52 -5.67
N PRO A 87 -7.13 21.25 -4.44
CA PRO A 87 -7.91 20.41 -3.56
C PRO A 87 -9.24 21.07 -3.29
N GLU A 88 -10.30 20.42 -3.73
CA GLU A 88 -11.66 20.87 -3.48
C GLU A 88 -11.85 20.95 -1.96
N ALA A 89 -12.25 22.14 -1.49
CA ALA A 89 -12.32 22.47 -0.06
C ALA A 89 -13.50 21.80 0.66
N ASP A 90 -14.15 20.82 0.03
CA ASP A 90 -15.23 20.05 0.61
C ASP A 90 -14.71 18.62 0.77
N ASP A 91 -14.36 18.25 1.99
CA ASP A 91 -13.92 16.90 2.33
C ASP A 91 -15.16 16.15 2.88
N PRO A 92 -15.95 15.47 2.03
CA PRO A 92 -17.08 14.68 2.49
C PRO A 92 -16.64 13.43 3.27
N ASN A 93 -15.33 13.22 3.48
CA ASN A 93 -14.87 12.06 4.20
C ASN A 93 -15.29 12.12 5.67
N PRO A 94 -15.85 11.02 6.20
CA PRO A 94 -16.21 10.93 7.60
C PRO A 94 -15.00 11.24 8.48
N THR A 95 -15.24 12.00 9.55
CA THR A 95 -14.32 12.12 10.68
C THR A 95 -13.81 10.74 11.05
N ALA A 96 -12.51 10.56 11.35
CA ALA A 96 -11.97 9.22 11.61
C ALA A 96 -12.68 8.48 12.76
N SER A 97 -13.29 9.23 13.69
CA SER A 97 -14.16 8.71 14.75
C SER A 97 -15.50 8.15 14.27
N LYS A 98 -15.97 8.53 13.08
CA LYS A 98 -17.23 8.07 12.44
C LYS A 98 -17.02 6.93 11.44
N ILE A 99 -15.80 6.45 11.25
CA ILE A 99 -15.55 5.32 10.34
C ILE A 99 -16.21 4.06 10.91
N GLY A 100 -17.26 3.61 10.23
CA GLY A 100 -17.90 2.33 10.49
C GLY A 100 -17.08 1.16 9.93
N TRP A 101 -17.37 -0.05 10.40
CA TRP A 101 -16.72 -1.27 9.96
C TRP A 101 -16.78 -1.49 8.44
N LYS A 102 -17.87 -1.10 7.76
CA LYS A 102 -17.99 -1.20 6.29
C LYS A 102 -16.97 -0.33 5.57
N ALA A 103 -16.79 0.90 6.02
CA ALA A 103 -15.81 1.82 5.45
C ALA A 103 -14.38 1.32 5.72
N ALA A 104 -14.13 0.74 6.90
CA ALA A 104 -12.85 0.10 7.21
C ALA A 104 -12.55 -1.10 6.30
N ILE A 105 -13.55 -1.91 5.95
CA ILE A 105 -13.37 -3.03 5.01
C ILE A 105 -13.04 -2.51 3.61
N ILE A 106 -13.79 -1.52 3.11
CA ILE A 106 -13.53 -0.93 1.79
C ILE A 106 -12.11 -0.34 1.75
N LEU A 107 -11.71 0.37 2.81
CA LEU A 107 -10.40 0.96 2.92
C LEU A 107 -9.29 -0.10 2.99
N GLY A 108 -9.45 -1.11 3.84
CA GLY A 108 -8.47 -2.20 3.97
C GLY A 108 -8.33 -3.03 2.68
N LEU A 109 -9.42 -3.22 1.93
CA LEU A 109 -9.34 -3.87 0.61
C LEU A 109 -8.68 -2.98 -0.44
N ALA A 110 -8.94 -1.67 -0.42
CA ALA A 110 -8.32 -0.72 -1.34
C ALA A 110 -6.81 -0.63 -1.12
N LEU A 111 -6.38 -0.57 0.15
CA LEU A 111 -4.97 -0.59 0.54
C LEU A 111 -4.35 -1.93 0.20
N GLY A 112 -4.98 -3.03 0.61
CA GLY A 112 -4.45 -4.38 0.46
C GLY A 112 -4.17 -4.86 -0.98
N ILE A 113 -4.47 -4.08 -2.02
CA ILE A 113 -4.02 -4.32 -3.40
C ILE A 113 -2.48 -4.31 -3.48
N ASP A 114 -1.81 -3.44 -2.73
CA ASP A 114 -0.34 -3.36 -2.74
C ASP A 114 0.29 -4.58 -2.04
N SER A 115 -0.30 -4.98 -0.92
CA SER A 115 0.05 -6.17 -0.14
C SER A 115 -0.24 -7.44 -0.91
N PHE A 116 -1.30 -7.46 -1.71
CA PHE A 116 -1.56 -8.54 -2.67
C PHE A 116 -0.46 -8.62 -3.72
N ALA A 117 -0.08 -7.50 -4.35
CA ALA A 117 0.98 -7.48 -5.37
C ALA A 117 2.34 -7.87 -4.79
N ALA A 118 2.67 -7.41 -3.59
CA ALA A 118 3.85 -7.82 -2.84
C ALA A 118 3.81 -9.30 -2.46
N GLY A 119 2.66 -9.81 -2.03
CA GLY A 119 2.46 -11.23 -1.74
C GLY A 119 2.60 -12.09 -2.98
N PHE A 120 2.03 -11.66 -4.09
CA PHE A 120 2.15 -12.32 -5.39
C PHE A 120 3.59 -12.44 -5.83
N SER A 121 4.37 -11.34 -5.77
CA SER A 121 5.81 -11.40 -6.08
C SER A 121 6.60 -12.24 -5.08
N GLY A 122 6.24 -12.23 -3.80
CA GLY A 122 6.80 -13.11 -2.78
C GLY A 122 6.51 -14.59 -3.05
N GLY A 123 5.32 -14.91 -3.57
CA GLY A 123 4.90 -16.27 -3.91
C GLY A 123 5.73 -16.84 -5.05
N LEU A 124 6.01 -16.02 -6.07
CA LEU A 124 6.94 -16.38 -7.16
C LEU A 124 8.39 -16.64 -6.69
N THR A 125 8.72 -16.24 -5.45
CA THR A 125 10.06 -16.38 -4.86
C THR A 125 10.08 -17.37 -3.68
N ASP A 126 9.06 -18.22 -3.57
CA ASP A 126 8.90 -19.25 -2.53
C ASP A 126 8.94 -18.69 -1.09
N PHE A 127 8.39 -17.49 -0.87
CA PHE A 127 8.33 -16.93 0.48
C PHE A 127 7.32 -17.69 1.35
N PRO A 128 7.66 -18.01 2.62
CA PRO A 128 6.78 -18.77 3.49
C PRO A 128 5.48 -18.01 3.76
N ILE A 129 4.36 -18.60 3.36
CA ILE A 129 3.03 -17.96 3.39
C ILE A 129 2.67 -17.47 4.79
N ILE A 130 2.68 -18.36 5.78
CA ILE A 130 2.22 -18.05 7.15
C ILE A 130 3.06 -16.94 7.78
N VAL A 131 4.39 -17.03 7.70
CA VAL A 131 5.30 -16.06 8.32
C VAL A 131 5.14 -14.68 7.66
N THR A 132 5.08 -14.64 6.32
CA THR A 132 4.99 -13.39 5.57
C THR A 132 3.65 -12.70 5.81
N SER A 133 2.53 -13.43 5.78
CA SER A 133 1.19 -12.87 6.04
C SER A 133 1.02 -12.38 7.47
N VAL A 134 1.55 -13.09 8.47
CA VAL A 134 1.50 -12.64 9.87
C VAL A 134 2.36 -11.39 10.07
N LEU A 135 3.54 -11.33 9.46
CA LEU A 135 4.39 -10.14 9.54
C LEU A 135 3.77 -8.94 8.81
N ALA A 136 3.10 -9.15 7.66
CA ALA A 136 2.36 -8.10 6.97
C ALA A 136 1.23 -7.55 7.85
N TRP A 137 0.42 -8.43 8.44
CA TRP A 137 -0.62 -8.04 9.39
C TRP A 137 -0.07 -7.20 10.56
N LEU A 138 1.03 -7.66 11.19
CA LEU A 138 1.66 -6.95 12.30
C LEU A 138 2.26 -5.61 11.88
N THR A 139 2.87 -5.55 10.70
CA THR A 139 3.48 -4.33 10.17
C THR A 139 2.41 -3.28 9.88
N SER A 140 1.33 -3.68 9.21
CA SER A 140 0.15 -2.84 9.01
C SER A 140 -0.40 -2.31 10.33
N LEU A 141 -0.57 -3.17 11.33
CA LEU A 141 -1.08 -2.78 12.65
C LEU A 141 -0.22 -1.69 13.28
N VAL A 142 1.11 -1.87 13.24
CA VAL A 142 2.07 -0.90 13.76
C VAL A 142 2.03 0.39 12.95
N PHE A 143 1.95 0.33 11.63
CA PHE A 143 2.03 1.51 10.76
C PHE A 143 0.77 2.35 10.84
N VAL A 144 -0.43 1.76 10.79
CA VAL A 144 -1.68 2.49 11.01
C VAL A 144 -1.69 3.15 12.39
N TRP A 145 -1.26 2.41 13.43
CA TRP A 145 -1.22 2.94 14.79
C TRP A 145 -0.22 4.10 14.95
N LEU A 146 1.02 3.93 14.44
CA LEU A 146 2.04 4.98 14.46
C LEU A 146 1.56 6.20 13.68
N GLY A 147 1.06 6.01 12.46
CA GLY A 147 0.54 7.08 11.61
C GLY A 147 -0.51 7.90 12.34
N SER A 148 -1.48 7.22 12.97
CA SER A 148 -2.55 7.87 13.72
C SER A 148 -2.07 8.64 14.95
N THR A 149 -0.97 8.20 15.57
CA THR A 149 -0.40 8.85 16.76
C THR A 149 0.45 10.06 16.39
N PHE A 150 1.18 10.01 15.27
CA PHE A 150 2.03 11.11 14.79
C PHE A 150 1.27 12.16 13.98
N ALA A 151 0.03 11.87 13.58
CA ALA A 151 -0.86 12.77 12.85
C ALA A 151 -1.00 14.19 13.45
N GLY A 152 -1.09 14.30 14.78
CA GLY A 152 -1.32 15.59 15.45
C GLY A 152 -0.10 16.51 15.56
N LYS A 153 1.08 16.08 15.08
CA LYS A 153 2.36 16.80 15.30
C LYS A 153 2.92 17.48 14.05
N VAL A 154 2.29 17.33 12.88
CA VAL A 154 2.84 17.76 11.58
C VAL A 154 1.84 18.62 10.82
N SER A 155 2.31 19.72 10.21
CA SER A 155 1.46 20.68 9.49
C SER A 155 1.04 20.14 8.11
N VAL A 156 -0.28 20.03 7.91
CA VAL A 156 -0.91 19.13 6.90
C VAL A 156 -0.97 19.71 5.49
N LYS A 157 -0.97 21.04 5.34
CA LYS A 157 -1.21 21.69 4.04
C LYS A 157 -0.08 21.49 3.04
N VAL A 158 1.18 21.62 3.48
CA VAL A 158 2.35 21.52 2.60
C VAL A 158 2.67 20.05 2.29
N VAL A 159 2.45 19.15 3.24
CA VAL A 159 2.72 17.71 3.02
C VAL A 159 1.76 17.13 1.98
N ARG A 160 0.47 17.50 2.01
CA ARG A 160 -0.52 16.91 1.09
C ARG A 160 -0.28 17.30 -0.37
N ASP A 161 -0.09 18.59 -0.64
CA ASP A 161 -0.01 19.09 -2.02
C ASP A 161 1.29 18.62 -2.73
N TYR A 162 2.38 18.43 -1.97
CA TYR A 162 3.64 17.91 -2.52
C TYR A 162 3.70 16.37 -2.53
N ALA A 163 2.93 15.67 -1.68
CA ALA A 163 2.96 14.21 -1.60
C ALA A 163 2.40 13.53 -2.86
N GLU A 164 1.30 14.03 -3.43
CA GLU A 164 0.69 13.43 -4.63
C GLU A 164 1.60 13.55 -5.86
N PHE A 165 2.18 14.74 -6.06
CA PHE A 165 3.13 14.97 -7.14
C PHE A 165 4.42 14.13 -6.96
N PHE A 166 4.98 14.12 -5.74
CA PHE A 166 6.20 13.37 -5.45
C PHE A 166 5.99 11.86 -5.60
N SER A 167 4.88 11.32 -5.10
CA SER A 167 4.50 9.92 -5.26
C SER A 167 4.36 9.56 -6.75
N GLY A 168 3.65 10.39 -7.53
CA GLY A 168 3.48 10.17 -8.96
C GLY A 168 4.81 10.15 -9.74
N ALA A 169 5.72 11.07 -9.41
CA ALA A 169 7.07 11.11 -9.99
C ALA A 169 7.89 9.85 -9.63
N CYS A 170 7.81 9.38 -8.38
CA CYS A 170 8.44 8.14 -7.94
C CYS A 170 7.90 6.92 -8.70
N PHE A 171 6.59 6.81 -8.91
CA PHE A 171 5.98 5.70 -9.66
C PHE A 171 6.43 5.66 -11.12
N ILE A 172 6.55 6.82 -11.78
CA ILE A 172 7.08 6.90 -13.15
C ILE A 172 8.56 6.50 -13.17
N LEU A 173 9.35 7.00 -12.23
CA LEU A 173 10.77 6.63 -12.14
C LEU A 173 10.94 5.13 -11.92
N LEU A 174 10.11 4.54 -11.05
CA LEU A 174 10.13 3.10 -10.76
C LEU A 174 9.75 2.29 -12.00
N ALA A 175 8.73 2.72 -12.77
CA ALA A 175 8.36 2.09 -14.04
C ALA A 175 9.53 2.10 -15.04
N VAL A 176 10.23 3.22 -15.15
CA VAL A 176 11.40 3.36 -16.03
C VAL A 176 12.53 2.43 -15.57
N VAL A 177 12.86 2.45 -14.27
CA VAL A 177 13.89 1.57 -13.69
C VAL A 177 13.57 0.10 -13.96
N VAL A 178 12.33 -0.33 -13.73
CA VAL A 178 11.90 -1.73 -13.97
C VAL A 178 12.08 -2.12 -15.44
N LEU A 179 11.81 -1.22 -16.40
CA LEU A 179 12.04 -1.49 -17.83
C LEU A 179 13.53 -1.58 -18.19
N PHE A 180 14.38 -0.74 -17.60
CA PHE A 180 15.81 -0.71 -17.89
C PHE A 180 16.57 -1.90 -17.30
N PHE A 181 16.16 -2.41 -16.14
CA PHE A 181 16.80 -3.55 -15.47
C PHE A 181 16.16 -4.90 -15.81
N LYS A 182 15.27 -4.97 -16.82
CA LYS A 182 14.61 -6.24 -17.18
C LYS A 182 15.58 -7.32 -17.69
N ASP A 183 16.72 -6.91 -18.25
CA ASP A 183 17.68 -7.75 -18.96
C ASP A 183 18.95 -8.06 -18.13
N VAL A 184 18.99 -7.62 -16.85
CA VAL A 184 20.10 -7.85 -15.90
C VAL A 184 19.72 -8.93 -14.91
#